data_AF-A0AAV6WFC2-F1
#
_entry.id   AF-A0AAV6WFC2-F1
#
_cell.length_a   1.000
_cell.length_b   1.000
_cell.length_c   1.000
_cell.angle_alpha   90.00
_cell.angle_beta   90.00
_cell.angle_gamma   90.00
#
_symmetry.space_group_name_H-M   'P 1'
#
loop_
_entity.id
_entity.type
_entity.pdbx_description
1 polymer ?
#
loop_
_entity_poly.entity_id
_entity_poly.type
_entity_poly.pdbx_seq_one_letter_code
_entity_poly.pdbx_strand_id
1 'polypeptide(L)'
;MCKYGLFLKINGWKSSKNVAKAVGEYQYPWREKLTKYKDELPKGVWGYSELGAWKPLGISARRRARLRKEVLVGGDWEYDPERKEMKTKRKGHKVDRKRKMKAEDDATKKALQE
;
A
#
# COMPACT_ATOMS: atom_id res chain seq x y z
N MET A 1 55.38 -10.37 -11.64
CA MET A 1 55.17 -8.91 -11.73
C MET A 1 54.25 -8.61 -12.90
N CYS A 2 52.97 -8.34 -12.64
CA CYS A 2 52.04 -7.81 -13.64
C CYS A 2 51.55 -6.44 -13.16
N LYS A 3 51.81 -5.44 -13.99
CA LYS A 3 51.54 -4.02 -13.82
C LYS A 3 50.20 -3.67 -14.48
N TYR A 4 49.11 -3.62 -13.73
CA TYR A 4 47.88 -2.90 -14.09
C TYR A 4 47.22 -2.55 -12.75
N GLY A 5 47.10 -1.30 -12.30
CA GLY A 5 46.76 -0.10 -13.06
C GLY A 5 45.50 0.47 -12.40
N LEU A 6 45.71 1.30 -11.38
CA LEU A 6 44.75 2.05 -10.58
C LEU A 6 43.60 2.67 -11.40
N PHE A 7 42.35 2.52 -10.96
CA PHE A 7 41.35 3.59 -11.11
C PHE A 7 40.17 3.43 -10.12
N LEU A 8 40.43 3.58 -8.81
CA LEU A 8 39.37 3.88 -7.85
C LEU A 8 38.98 5.35 -8.02
N LYS A 9 37.90 5.60 -8.78
CA LYS A 9 37.27 6.91 -8.88
C LYS A 9 36.43 7.16 -7.62
N ILE A 10 37.08 7.76 -6.63
CA ILE A 10 36.45 8.41 -5.48
C ILE A 10 35.56 9.53 -6.02
N ASN A 11 34.25 9.27 -6.16
CA ASN A 11 33.26 10.33 -6.31
C ASN A 11 32.80 10.78 -4.93
N GLY A 12 33.71 11.44 -4.21
CA GLY A 12 33.39 12.27 -3.06
C GLY A 12 32.88 13.61 -3.56
N TRP A 13 31.57 13.72 -3.84
CA TRP A 13 30.82 14.99 -3.85
C TRP A 13 29.33 14.69 -4.12
N LYS A 14 28.54 14.32 -3.10
CA LYS A 14 27.08 14.57 -3.02
C LYS A 14 26.52 14.47 -1.58
N SER A 15 27.36 14.46 -0.53
CA SER A 15 26.88 14.18 0.84
C SER A 15 26.80 15.41 1.77
N SER A 16 27.33 16.57 1.39
CA SER A 16 27.46 17.72 2.29
C SER A 16 26.28 18.70 2.28
N LYS A 17 25.37 18.64 1.29
CA LYS A 17 24.22 19.56 1.23
C LYS A 17 23.04 19.21 2.15
N ASN A 18 23.04 18.01 2.76
CA ASN A 18 21.94 17.58 3.63
C ASN A 18 22.16 17.92 5.12
N VAL A 19 23.40 18.17 5.55
CA VAL A 19 23.71 18.38 6.97
C VAL A 19 23.46 19.83 7.39
N ALA A 20 23.72 20.81 6.51
CA ALA A 20 23.52 22.23 6.82
C ALA A 20 22.04 22.66 6.91
N LYS A 21 21.12 21.89 6.30
CA LYS A 21 19.67 22.14 6.39
C LYS A 21 19.03 21.53 7.65
N ALA A 22 19.82 20.84 8.46
CA ALA A 22 19.33 20.05 9.59
C ALA A 22 19.28 20.82 10.93
N VAL A 23 19.52 22.13 10.98
CA VAL A 23 19.59 22.86 12.27
C VAL A 23 18.52 23.95 12.42
N GLY A 24 17.96 24.49 11.32
CA GLY A 24 17.00 25.63 11.40
C GLY A 24 15.54 25.32 11.02
N GLU A 25 15.28 24.26 10.24
CA GLU A 25 13.95 23.94 9.67
C GLU A 25 13.29 22.74 10.35
N TYR A 26 13.61 22.55 11.62
CA TYR A 26 13.18 21.39 12.43
C TYR A 26 11.73 21.47 12.92
N GLN A 27 10.91 22.39 12.40
CA GLN A 27 9.58 22.58 12.96
C GLN A 27 8.64 21.44 12.53
N TYR A 28 8.45 21.14 11.23
CA TYR A 28 7.72 19.94 10.78
C TYR A 28 7.95 19.68 9.27
N PRO A 29 8.98 18.92 8.86
CA PRO A 29 9.33 18.72 7.44
C PRO A 29 8.25 17.99 6.63
N TRP A 30 7.25 17.39 7.29
CA TRP A 30 6.11 16.78 6.63
C TRP A 30 5.05 17.80 6.17
N ARG A 31 4.99 19.02 6.74
CA ARG A 31 4.04 20.06 6.30
C ARG A 31 4.29 20.50 4.87
N GLU A 32 5.56 20.72 4.51
CA GLU A 32 5.97 21.05 3.14
C GLU A 32 5.71 19.89 2.16
N LYS A 33 5.87 18.65 2.64
CA LYS A 33 5.57 17.47 1.83
C LYS A 33 4.06 17.31 1.64
N LEU A 34 3.24 17.63 2.64
CA LEU A 34 1.78 17.63 2.53
C LEU A 34 1.29 18.71 1.58
N THR A 35 1.82 19.93 1.65
CA THR A 35 1.45 21.00 0.70
C THR A 35 1.81 20.62 -0.74
N LYS A 36 2.96 19.99 -0.96
CA LYS A 36 3.38 19.50 -2.28
C LYS A 36 2.42 18.48 -2.89
N TYR A 37 1.86 17.57 -2.09
CA TYR A 37 0.99 16.49 -2.59
C TYR A 37 -0.49 16.68 -2.22
N LYS A 38 -0.90 17.89 -1.82
CA LYS A 38 -2.25 18.19 -1.33
C LYS A 38 -3.34 17.72 -2.31
N ASP A 39 -3.11 17.89 -3.61
CA ASP A 39 -4.08 17.53 -4.65
C ASP A 39 -4.07 16.03 -4.99
N GLU A 40 -3.01 15.31 -4.64
CA GLU A 40 -2.85 13.87 -4.95
C GLU A 40 -3.23 12.96 -3.78
N LEU A 41 -3.07 13.43 -2.54
CA LEU A 41 -3.44 12.70 -1.34
C LEU A 41 -4.93 12.27 -1.31
N PRO A 42 -5.91 13.14 -1.63
CA PRO A 42 -7.33 12.79 -1.61
C PRO A 42 -7.74 11.84 -2.74
N LYS A 43 -6.94 11.71 -3.81
CA LYS A 43 -7.23 10.81 -4.95
C LYS A 43 -7.08 9.32 -4.60
N GLY A 44 -6.84 8.98 -3.33
CA GLY A 44 -6.67 7.61 -2.84
C GLY A 44 -5.26 7.06 -3.08
N VAL A 45 -5.03 5.80 -2.70
CA VAL A 45 -3.70 5.16 -2.66
C VAL A 45 -3.34 4.46 -3.97
N TRP A 46 -4.34 4.03 -4.75
CA TRP A 46 -4.15 3.12 -5.89
C TRP A 46 -4.26 3.79 -7.25
N GLY A 47 -4.43 5.11 -7.29
CA GLY A 47 -4.74 5.84 -8.51
C GLY A 47 -6.19 6.26 -8.56
N TYR A 48 -6.53 7.00 -9.60
CA TYR A 48 -7.87 7.49 -9.85
C TYR A 48 -8.32 7.07 -11.25
N SER A 49 -9.62 6.83 -11.37
CA SER A 49 -10.25 6.60 -12.67
C SER A 49 -10.66 7.96 -13.22
N GLU A 50 -10.14 8.33 -14.40
CA GLU A 50 -10.59 9.48 -15.15
C GLU A 50 -10.88 9.03 -16.58
N LEU A 51 -12.08 9.34 -17.09
CA LEU A 51 -12.49 9.05 -18.48
C LEU A 51 -12.30 7.57 -18.89
N GLY A 52 -12.50 6.64 -17.96
CA GLY A 52 -12.38 5.20 -18.20
C GLY A 52 -10.95 4.67 -18.22
N ALA A 53 -9.94 5.52 -18.00
CA ALA A 53 -8.55 5.11 -17.86
C ALA A 53 -8.10 5.19 -16.39
N TRP A 54 -7.34 4.18 -15.96
CA TRP A 54 -6.66 4.20 -14.67
C TRP A 54 -5.39 5.05 -14.77
N LYS A 55 -5.36 6.20 -14.09
CA LYS A 55 -4.18 7.06 -14.02
C LYS A 55 -3.39 6.78 -12.74
N PRO A 56 -2.05 6.62 -12.83
CA PRO A 56 -1.20 6.49 -11.65
C PRO A 56 -1.12 7.82 -10.88
N LEU A 57 -0.82 7.74 -9.58
CA LEU A 57 -0.53 8.90 -8.76
C LEU A 57 0.89 9.43 -9.03
N GLY A 58 1.12 10.73 -8.88
CA GLY A 58 2.48 11.30 -8.90
C GLY A 58 3.32 10.90 -7.68
N ILE A 59 2.68 10.48 -6.59
CA ILE A 59 3.33 9.89 -5.42
C ILE A 59 3.29 8.36 -5.42
N SER A 60 4.47 7.74 -5.29
CA SER A 60 4.57 6.29 -5.05
C SER A 60 3.98 5.91 -3.68
N ALA A 61 3.35 4.74 -3.58
CA ALA A 61 2.79 4.22 -2.32
C ALA A 61 3.83 4.17 -1.17
N ARG A 62 5.10 3.84 -1.47
CA ARG A 62 6.18 3.82 -0.47
C ARG A 62 6.46 5.21 0.12
N ARG A 63 6.51 6.24 -0.73
CA ARG A 63 6.71 7.63 -0.28
C ARG A 63 5.53 8.09 0.56
N ARG A 64 4.29 7.77 0.15
CA ARG A 64 3.08 8.06 0.93
C ARG A 64 3.13 7.41 2.32
N ALA A 65 3.51 6.13 2.41
CA ALA A 65 3.64 5.45 3.71
C ALA A 65 4.70 6.08 4.63
N ARG A 66 5.82 6.56 4.07
CA ARG A 66 6.83 7.31 4.83
C ARG A 66 6.26 8.64 5.34
N LEU A 67 5.53 9.37 4.51
CA LEU A 67 4.84 10.60 4.93
C LEU A 67 3.83 10.33 6.03
N ARG A 68 3.00 9.29 5.87
CA ARG A 68 2.02 8.88 6.90
C ARG A 68 2.70 8.56 8.22
N LYS A 69 3.83 7.86 8.20
CA LYS A 69 4.63 7.59 9.40
C LYS A 69 5.15 8.88 10.06
N GLU A 70 5.64 9.84 9.27
CA GLU A 70 6.11 11.13 9.78
C GLU A 70 4.96 11.98 10.37
N VAL A 71 3.78 11.98 9.74
CA VAL A 71 2.61 12.73 10.19
C VAL A 71 2.01 12.12 11.46
N LEU A 72 1.85 10.80 11.54
CA LEU A 72 1.29 10.12 12.71
C LEU A 72 2.10 10.33 14.00
N VAL A 73 3.36 10.76 13.90
CA VAL A 73 4.18 11.12 15.06
C VAL A 73 3.79 12.50 15.63
N GLY A 74 3.21 13.39 14.82
CA GLY A 74 2.90 14.78 15.21
C GLY A 74 1.48 15.26 14.91
N GLY A 75 0.59 14.42 14.41
CA GLY A 75 -0.78 14.78 14.04
C GLY A 75 -1.58 13.60 13.48
N ASP A 76 -2.79 13.88 13.01
CA ASP A 76 -3.72 12.88 12.48
C ASP A 76 -3.65 12.76 10.94
N TRP A 77 -4.07 11.61 10.41
CA TRP A 77 -4.01 11.28 8.97
C TRP A 77 -5.42 11.10 8.38
N GLU A 78 -5.93 12.16 7.75
CA GLU A 78 -7.33 12.26 7.27
C GLU A 78 -7.55 11.75 5.82
N TYR A 79 -6.49 11.45 5.07
CA TYR A 79 -6.60 11.21 3.62
C TYR A 79 -6.98 9.79 3.21
N ASP A 80 -6.80 8.80 4.10
CA ASP A 80 -7.04 7.39 3.75
C ASP A 80 -8.36 6.90 4.37
N PRO A 81 -9.25 6.29 3.58
CA PRO A 81 -10.49 5.73 4.10
C PRO A 81 -10.20 4.55 5.03
N GLU A 82 -11.13 4.30 5.96
CA GLU A 82 -11.03 3.18 6.88
C GLU A 82 -11.03 1.85 6.13
N ARG A 83 -10.27 0.88 6.63
CA ARG A 83 -10.19 -0.45 6.02
C ARG A 83 -11.54 -1.16 6.17
N LYS A 84 -12.02 -1.73 5.08
CA LYS A 84 -13.19 -2.61 5.09
C LYS A 84 -12.91 -3.85 5.93
N GLU A 85 -13.96 -4.35 6.57
CA GLU A 85 -13.91 -5.59 7.34
C GLU A 85 -13.55 -6.80 6.46
N MET A 86 -12.80 -7.72 7.05
CA MET A 86 -12.37 -8.95 6.41
C MET A 86 -13.54 -9.94 6.29
N LYS A 87 -13.65 -10.63 5.15
CA LYS A 87 -14.67 -11.67 4.95
C LYS A 87 -14.18 -13.03 5.44
N THR A 88 -14.63 -13.45 6.61
CA THR A 88 -14.33 -14.80 7.15
C THR A 88 -15.36 -15.81 6.66
N LYS A 89 -15.23 -16.30 5.43
CA LYS A 89 -16.03 -17.43 4.92
C LYS A 89 -15.13 -18.50 4.29
N ARG A 90 -15.34 -19.76 4.68
CA ARG A 90 -14.66 -20.92 4.07
C ARG A 90 -15.48 -21.44 2.88
N LYS A 91 -14.82 -21.68 1.74
CA LYS A 91 -15.45 -22.19 0.50
C LYS A 91 -15.97 -23.64 0.63
N GLY A 92 -15.34 -24.43 1.50
CA GLY A 92 -15.53 -25.88 1.59
C GLY A 92 -14.96 -26.64 0.39
N HIS A 93 -14.62 -27.91 0.58
CA HIS A 93 -14.16 -28.78 -0.50
C HIS A 93 -15.33 -29.13 -1.46
N LYS A 94 -15.04 -29.27 -2.76
CA LYS A 94 -16.08 -29.54 -3.77
C LYS A 94 -16.82 -30.85 -3.49
N VAL A 95 -16.09 -31.89 -3.09
CA VAL A 95 -16.67 -33.22 -2.82
C VAL A 95 -17.62 -33.18 -1.63
N ASP A 96 -17.22 -32.52 -0.53
CA ASP A 96 -18.05 -32.46 0.68
C ASP A 96 -19.35 -31.69 0.44
N ARG A 97 -19.30 -30.63 -0.37
CA ARG A 97 -20.51 -29.89 -0.77
C ARG A 97 -21.48 -30.74 -1.57
N LYS A 98 -20.98 -31.53 -2.52
CA LYS A 98 -21.81 -32.42 -3.34
C LYS A 98 -22.37 -33.60 -2.53
N ARG A 99 -21.59 -34.11 -1.57
CA ARG A 99 -22.04 -35.19 -0.68
C ARG A 99 -23.21 -34.74 0.19
N LYS A 100 -23.16 -33.52 0.74
CA LYS A 100 -24.29 -32.94 1.50
C LYS A 100 -25.55 -32.82 0.65
N MET A 101 -25.43 -32.23 -0.54
CA MET A 101 -26.55 -32.11 -1.47
C MET A 101 -27.16 -33.47 -1.82
N LYS A 102 -26.33 -34.47 -2.13
CA LYS A 102 -26.80 -35.83 -2.41
C LYS A 102 -27.51 -36.45 -1.19
N ALA A 103 -26.99 -36.25 0.02
CA ALA A 103 -27.62 -36.76 1.23
C ALA A 103 -28.99 -36.11 1.49
N GLU A 104 -29.14 -34.82 1.20
CA GLU A 104 -30.41 -34.09 1.26
C GLU A 104 -31.40 -34.61 0.19
N ASP A 105 -30.95 -34.82 -1.04
CA ASP A 105 -31.76 -35.40 -2.13
C ASP A 105 -32.22 -36.84 -1.81
N ASP A 106 -31.36 -37.66 -1.20
CA ASP A 106 -31.69 -39.03 -0.85
C ASP A 106 -32.65 -39.08 0.37
N ALA A 107 -32.51 -38.16 1.33
CA ALA A 107 -33.42 -38.02 2.47
C ALA A 107 -34.83 -37.56 2.04
N THR A 108 -34.92 -36.61 1.11
CA THR A 108 -36.21 -36.13 0.57
C THR A 108 -36.94 -37.21 -0.22
N LYS A 109 -36.23 -38.01 -1.02
CA LYS A 109 -36.83 -39.17 -1.71
C LYS A 109 -37.40 -40.20 -0.74
N LYS A 110 -36.68 -40.48 0.35
CA LYS A 110 -37.15 -41.42 1.38
C LYS A 110 -38.41 -40.91 2.08
N ALA A 111 -38.47 -39.62 2.39
CA ALA A 111 -39.64 -39.00 3.02
C ALA A 111 -40.89 -38.93 2.11
N LEU A 112 -40.74 -39.11 0.79
CA LEU A 112 -41.86 -39.19 -0.16
C LEU A 112 -42.37 -40.63 -0.36
N GLN A 113 -41.65 -41.63 0.16
CA GLN A 113 -42.04 -43.04 0.09
C GLN A 113 -42.76 -43.54 1.36
N GLU A 114 -42.76 -42.73 2.41
CA GLU A 114 -43.62 -42.86 3.60
C GLU A 114 -44.91 -42.04 3.42
#